data_AF-A0A965NK44-F1
#
_entry.id   AF-A0A965NK44-F1
#
_cell.length_a   1.000
_cell.length_b   1.000
_cell.length_c   1.000
_cell.angle_alpha   90.00
_cell.angle_beta   90.00
_cell.angle_gamma   90.00
#
_symmetry.space_group_name_H-M   'P 1'
#
loop_
_entity.id
_entity.type
_entity.pdbx_description
1 polymer ?
#
loop_
_entity_poly.entity_id
_entity_poly.type
_entity_poly.pdbx_seq_one_letter_code
_entity_poly.pdbx_strand_id
1 'polypeptide(L)'
;DQLQALRAKTRLSDHLFSLGSQADLARSTSHLAAEFRWVNTEARNLSDYAERLTMDLAETWKRYAGNAATFIALLESVLPPKVLAKGALAGPDMRGGLPAEIADAVEATQVDLSLMTANLRRYQQFGTQYIICQKRVLLGDDMGLGKTIQVLAAMCHLAAKGKRHFFVVAPNSVLINWEREVKKHTKLNPIVVHGGDRDDELEQWQREGGVAITTYTTLGRLVDQITAIDLLAVDEAHSVKNPEAQRTQSVVRLSGLTEFLVFMSGTALENRLSELQFLIKTVQPKVSAEVASLLKQVRPAPAEVRTQLAPVYLRRTQADVLTELPDLTETDEVIPLEPADIEAYRICPDNLMNKRLAATIGGGGQQSAKFDRLRELLEGYKEDGRKIAVFSFFRQVLDDVSTVVGGCPQIHGSISAEERQLVLDRFAAKEGFGVLALQIEAGGVGINLQCAQVVILMEPQFKPSTEKQAIARVRRMGQTRKVNAHRLIAKGTVDEALVLLVEQKKQVFEDYAQHSAVKDASGMAIDAGSAAMEELRGIIAKA
;
A
#
# COMPACT_ATOMS: atom_id res chain seq x y z
N ASP A 1 38.25 -1.43 1.02
CA ASP A 1 39.52 -0.97 1.65
C ASP A 1 39.70 0.54 1.63
N GLN A 2 39.74 1.20 0.46
CA GLN A 2 39.87 2.67 0.41
C GLN A 2 38.70 3.44 1.07
N LEU A 3 37.48 2.91 0.99
CA LEU A 3 36.29 3.46 1.67
C LEU A 3 36.30 3.27 3.20
N GLN A 4 37.03 2.28 3.72
CA GLN A 4 37.21 2.09 5.17
C GLN A 4 38.17 3.13 5.77
N ALA A 5 39.14 3.61 5.00
CA ALA A 5 40.06 4.68 5.41
C ALA A 5 39.37 6.06 5.50
N LEU A 6 38.35 6.31 4.68
CA LEU A 6 37.55 7.55 4.67
C LEU A 6 36.58 7.67 5.87
N ARG A 7 36.20 6.54 6.46
CA ARG A 7 35.22 6.46 7.56
C ARG A 7 35.72 7.03 8.89
N ALA A 8 37.04 7.21 9.04
CA ALA A 8 37.65 7.64 10.29
C ALA A 8 37.52 9.15 10.59
N LYS A 9 36.96 9.98 9.67
CA LYS A 9 37.16 11.44 9.77
C LYS A 9 35.96 12.40 9.83
N THR A 10 34.71 12.08 9.50
CA THR A 10 33.65 13.12 9.62
C THR A 10 32.20 12.64 9.69
N ARG A 11 31.39 13.34 10.51
CA ARG A 11 29.93 13.20 10.67
C ARG A 11 29.23 14.09 9.61
N LEU A 12 28.86 13.50 8.48
CA LEU A 12 28.37 14.19 7.28
C LEU A 12 26.85 14.01 7.05
N SER A 13 26.09 13.66 8.09
CA SER A 13 24.69 13.20 7.95
C SER A 13 23.63 14.30 7.95
N ASP A 14 23.92 15.48 8.49
CA ASP A 14 22.84 16.39 8.90
C ASP A 14 22.55 17.52 7.90
N HIS A 15 23.34 17.63 6.82
CA HIS A 15 23.29 18.79 5.92
C HIS A 15 23.09 18.48 4.42
N LEU A 16 22.97 17.20 4.03
CA LEU A 16 22.94 16.81 2.62
C LEU A 16 21.55 16.89 1.95
N PHE A 17 20.44 16.92 2.70
CA PHE A 17 19.11 16.67 2.13
C PHE A 17 18.15 17.86 2.06
N SER A 18 18.63 19.11 2.20
CA SER A 18 17.81 20.28 1.87
C SER A 18 18.62 21.30 1.07
N LEU A 19 18.16 21.59 -0.16
CA LEU A 19 18.75 22.57 -1.06
C LEU A 19 18.71 24.00 -0.47
N GLY A 20 17.72 24.29 0.39
CA GLY A 20 17.57 25.60 1.04
C GLY A 20 18.61 25.86 2.14
N SER A 21 18.96 24.84 2.93
CA SER A 21 19.93 25.00 4.02
C SER A 21 21.39 25.01 3.56
N GLN A 22 21.68 24.51 2.36
CA GLN A 22 23.03 24.55 1.77
C GLN A 22 23.46 25.98 1.35
N ALA A 23 22.50 26.82 0.95
CA ALA A 23 22.78 28.20 0.53
C ALA A 23 23.10 29.14 1.70
N ASP A 24 22.50 28.90 2.87
CA ASP A 24 22.72 29.70 4.08
C ASP A 24 23.99 29.27 4.84
N LEU A 25 24.34 27.97 4.83
CA LEU A 25 25.57 27.46 5.45
C LEU A 25 26.84 27.87 4.68
N ALA A 26 26.77 27.94 3.36
CA ALA A 26 27.91 28.32 2.50
C ALA A 26 28.37 29.77 2.70
N ARG A 27 27.52 30.65 3.26
CA ARG A 27 27.87 32.05 3.54
C ARG A 27 28.60 32.24 4.87
N SER A 28 28.54 31.28 5.80
CA SER A 28 28.93 31.52 7.20
C SER A 28 30.28 30.93 7.62
N THR A 29 30.90 30.03 6.85
CA THR A 29 32.14 29.34 7.29
C THR A 29 33.07 28.92 6.14
N SER A 30 34.32 29.40 6.18
CA SER A 30 35.35 29.15 5.16
C SER A 30 35.87 27.70 5.11
N HIS A 31 35.73 26.94 6.20
CA HIS A 31 36.13 25.53 6.27
C HIS A 31 35.11 24.60 5.59
N LEU A 32 33.82 24.94 5.60
CA LEU A 32 32.75 24.19 4.92
C LEU A 32 32.82 24.35 3.39
N ALA A 33 33.35 25.47 2.89
CA ALA A 33 33.57 25.68 1.46
C ALA A 33 34.57 24.69 0.84
N ALA A 34 35.49 24.11 1.63
CA ALA A 34 36.41 23.06 1.15
C ALA A 34 35.71 21.68 1.05
N GLU A 35 34.86 21.32 2.01
CA GLU A 35 34.08 20.08 1.95
C GLU A 35 32.96 20.16 0.91
N PHE A 36 32.29 21.30 0.75
CA PHE A 36 31.36 21.51 -0.37
C PHE A 36 32.06 21.53 -1.72
N ARG A 37 33.33 21.98 -1.81
CA ARG A 37 34.12 21.78 -3.04
C ARG A 37 34.34 20.30 -3.32
N TRP A 38 34.59 19.47 -2.32
CA TRP A 38 34.70 18.02 -2.51
C TRP A 38 33.36 17.39 -2.90
N VAL A 39 32.24 17.77 -2.27
CA VAL A 39 30.88 17.33 -2.67
C VAL A 39 30.53 17.80 -4.07
N ASN A 40 30.92 19.03 -4.45
CA ASN A 40 30.76 19.55 -5.81
C ASN A 40 31.73 18.90 -6.80
N THR A 41 32.87 18.37 -6.33
CA THR A 41 33.83 17.59 -7.14
C THR A 41 33.34 16.15 -7.29
N GLU A 42 32.69 15.55 -6.30
CA GLU A 42 32.01 14.24 -6.37
C GLU A 42 30.72 14.32 -7.20
N ALA A 43 29.93 15.39 -7.04
CA ALA A 43 28.79 15.68 -7.90
C ALA A 43 29.25 15.98 -9.34
N ARG A 44 30.39 16.66 -9.52
CA ARG A 44 31.06 16.76 -10.81
C ARG A 44 31.59 15.43 -11.28
N ASN A 45 32.11 14.55 -10.45
CA ASN A 45 32.56 13.22 -10.87
C ASN A 45 31.38 12.32 -11.23
N LEU A 46 30.22 12.47 -10.60
CA LEU A 46 28.95 11.87 -11.00
C LEU A 46 28.43 12.48 -12.30
N SER A 47 28.62 13.79 -12.50
CA SER A 47 28.36 14.48 -13.78
C SER A 47 29.36 14.04 -14.86
N ASP A 48 30.61 13.78 -14.52
CA ASP A 48 31.71 13.30 -15.39
C ASP A 48 31.49 11.82 -15.71
N TYR A 49 30.93 11.05 -14.76
CA TYR A 49 30.47 9.68 -14.95
C TYR A 49 29.19 9.63 -15.78
N ALA A 50 28.29 10.62 -15.61
CA ALA A 50 27.11 10.83 -16.44
C ALA A 50 27.43 11.46 -17.81
N GLU A 51 28.58 12.11 -17.98
CA GLU A 51 29.13 12.59 -19.26
C GLU A 51 29.88 11.46 -19.98
N ARG A 52 30.51 10.54 -19.24
CA ARG A 52 31.15 9.31 -19.76
C ARG A 52 30.16 8.22 -20.12
N LEU A 53 29.04 8.13 -19.41
CA LEU A 53 27.83 7.51 -19.95
C LEU A 53 27.36 8.47 -21.04
N THR A 54 27.51 8.14 -22.31
CA THR A 54 27.02 8.97 -23.44
C THR A 54 25.49 9.02 -23.45
N MET A 55 24.89 9.60 -22.43
CA MET A 55 23.46 9.60 -22.15
C MET A 55 23.09 10.99 -21.68
N ASP A 56 22.15 11.59 -22.40
CA ASP A 56 21.57 12.89 -22.06
C ASP A 56 21.09 12.91 -20.59
N LEU A 57 21.34 14.02 -19.88
CA LEU A 57 20.87 14.24 -18.51
C LEU A 57 19.35 14.10 -18.42
N ALA A 58 18.61 14.54 -19.45
CA ALA A 58 17.16 14.36 -19.50
C ALA A 58 16.78 12.89 -19.64
N GLU A 59 17.53 12.11 -20.42
CA GLU A 59 17.30 10.67 -20.57
C GLU A 59 17.68 9.89 -19.30
N THR A 60 18.76 10.29 -18.62
CA THR A 60 19.18 9.73 -17.34
C THR A 60 18.14 10.01 -16.25
N TRP A 61 17.61 11.23 -16.19
CA TRP A 61 16.51 11.56 -15.27
C TRP A 61 15.22 10.84 -15.63
N LYS A 62 14.90 10.66 -16.93
CA LYS A 62 13.74 9.88 -17.38
C LYS A 62 13.87 8.40 -16.96
N ARG A 63 15.07 7.82 -17.06
CA ARG A 63 15.36 6.44 -16.60
C ARG A 63 15.33 6.32 -15.07
N TYR A 64 15.85 7.31 -14.34
CA TYR A 64 15.73 7.36 -12.89
C TYR A 64 14.27 7.50 -12.45
N ALA A 65 13.52 8.47 -12.99
CA ALA A 65 12.10 8.68 -12.66
C ALA A 65 11.23 7.45 -13.00
N GLY A 66 11.58 6.71 -14.05
CA GLY A 66 10.92 5.45 -14.41
C GLY A 66 11.29 4.25 -13.53
N ASN A 67 12.40 4.30 -12.78
CA ASN A 67 12.90 3.16 -12.01
C ASN A 67 13.64 3.53 -10.70
N ALA A 68 13.21 4.60 -10.03
CA ALA A 68 13.93 5.16 -8.88
C ALA A 68 14.11 4.13 -7.74
N ALA A 69 13.10 3.27 -7.54
CA ALA A 69 13.15 2.19 -6.56
C ALA A 69 14.37 1.26 -6.72
N THR A 70 14.68 0.86 -7.95
CA THR A 70 15.83 -0.04 -8.24
C THR A 70 17.16 0.69 -8.04
N PHE A 71 17.25 1.96 -8.42
CA PHE A 71 18.44 2.78 -8.20
C PHE A 71 18.72 2.94 -6.70
N ILE A 72 17.69 3.25 -5.90
CA ILE A 72 17.86 3.39 -4.45
C ILE A 72 18.23 2.04 -3.81
N ALA A 73 17.63 0.93 -4.25
CA ALA A 73 18.02 -0.40 -3.77
C ALA A 73 19.49 -0.74 -4.07
N LEU A 74 19.97 -0.39 -5.27
CA LEU A 74 21.38 -0.55 -5.63
C LEU A 74 22.29 0.34 -4.77
N LEU A 75 21.89 1.58 -4.50
CA LEU A 75 22.65 2.46 -3.61
C LEU A 75 22.70 1.90 -2.19
N GLU A 76 21.58 1.42 -1.65
CA GLU A 76 21.52 0.82 -0.31
C GLU A 76 22.37 -0.46 -0.16
N SER A 77 22.53 -1.24 -1.23
CA SER A 77 23.32 -2.47 -1.22
C SER A 77 24.83 -2.21 -1.24
N VAL A 78 25.27 -1.10 -1.85
CA VAL A 78 26.68 -0.72 -1.95
C VAL A 78 27.11 0.17 -0.78
N LEU A 79 26.20 0.99 -0.23
CA LEU A 79 26.49 1.86 0.91
C LEU A 79 26.59 1.04 2.22
N PRO A 80 27.47 1.39 3.18
CA PRO A 80 27.53 0.72 4.47
C PRO A 80 26.20 0.83 5.23
N PRO A 81 25.90 -0.08 6.17
CA PRO A 81 24.80 0.09 7.11
C PRO A 81 24.97 1.41 7.85
N LYS A 82 24.18 2.43 7.51
CA LYS A 82 23.87 3.49 8.45
C LYS A 82 22.97 2.86 9.49
N VAL A 83 23.31 3.04 10.76
CA VAL A 83 22.36 2.87 11.86
C VAL A 83 21.23 3.86 11.59
N LEU A 84 20.14 3.39 10.99
CA LEU A 84 18.87 4.10 10.92
C LEU A 84 18.32 4.15 12.35
N ALA A 85 18.87 5.02 13.17
CA ALA A 85 18.29 5.37 14.44
C ALA A 85 17.28 6.50 14.23
N LYS A 86 16.09 6.28 14.80
CA LYS A 86 14.98 7.21 15.02
C LYS A 86 13.90 7.29 13.91
N GLY A 87 13.33 6.13 13.58
CA GLY A 87 11.87 5.98 13.48
C GLY A 87 11.32 5.65 14.87
N ALA A 88 10.11 6.12 15.21
CA ALA A 88 9.53 6.20 16.57
C ALA A 88 9.21 4.87 17.29
N LEU A 89 9.98 3.80 17.03
CA LEU A 89 9.87 2.50 17.71
C LEU A 89 11.20 1.99 18.28
N ALA A 90 12.29 2.75 18.14
CA ALA A 90 13.58 2.44 18.76
C ALA A 90 13.60 2.85 20.24
N GLY A 91 12.81 2.17 21.07
CA GLY A 91 13.21 1.96 22.46
C GLY A 91 14.48 1.09 22.49
N PRO A 92 15.29 1.13 23.56
CA PRO A 92 16.55 0.38 23.65
C PRO A 92 16.42 -1.13 23.40
N ASP A 93 15.22 -1.70 23.54
CA ASP A 93 14.97 -3.15 23.45
C ASP A 93 14.18 -3.61 22.20
N MET A 94 13.83 -2.70 21.28
CA MET A 94 13.01 -3.02 20.09
C MET A 94 13.67 -2.49 18.81
N ARG A 95 14.02 -3.39 17.88
CA ARG A 95 14.56 -3.02 16.54
C ARG A 95 13.50 -3.31 15.48
N GLY A 96 13.03 -2.26 14.80
CA GLY A 96 12.03 -2.40 13.72
C GLY A 96 10.67 -2.94 14.19
N GLY A 97 10.33 -2.80 15.47
CA GLY A 97 9.08 -3.31 16.04
C GLY A 97 9.12 -4.76 16.52
N LEU A 98 10.29 -5.40 16.50
CA LEU A 98 10.50 -6.77 17.02
C LEU A 98 11.39 -6.76 18.28
N PRO A 99 11.19 -7.72 19.21
CA PRO A 99 12.11 -8.00 20.30
C PRO A 99 13.51 -8.34 19.79
N ALA A 100 14.55 -7.96 20.53
CA ALA A 100 15.95 -8.14 20.13
C ALA A 100 16.30 -9.57 19.72
N GLU A 101 15.85 -10.58 20.48
CA GLU A 101 16.14 -12.00 20.19
C GLU A 101 15.61 -12.43 18.81
N ILE A 102 14.39 -12.00 18.46
CA ILE A 102 13.78 -12.31 17.17
C ILE A 102 14.50 -11.53 16.07
N ALA A 103 14.79 -10.24 16.30
CA ALA A 103 15.49 -9.40 15.33
C ALA A 103 16.87 -9.96 14.99
N ASP A 104 17.65 -10.38 15.99
CA ASP A 104 18.99 -10.92 15.80
C ASP A 104 18.95 -12.27 15.04
N ALA A 105 17.99 -13.15 15.36
CA ALA A 105 17.79 -14.40 14.63
C ALA A 105 17.40 -14.17 13.15
N VAL A 106 16.58 -13.15 12.90
CA VAL A 106 16.18 -12.74 11.55
C VAL A 106 17.37 -12.19 10.78
N GLU A 107 18.14 -11.26 11.36
CA GLU A 107 19.32 -10.69 10.70
C GLU A 107 20.40 -11.75 10.40
N ALA A 108 20.55 -12.75 11.28
CA ALA A 108 21.45 -13.88 11.07
C ALA A 108 21.00 -14.84 9.96
N THR A 109 19.74 -14.78 9.54
CA THR A 109 19.19 -15.65 8.50
C THR A 109 19.82 -15.32 7.14
N GLN A 110 20.57 -16.27 6.58
CA GLN A 110 21.18 -16.15 5.27
C GLN A 110 20.17 -16.43 4.16
N VAL A 111 20.01 -15.47 3.24
CA VAL A 111 19.06 -15.57 2.13
C VAL A 111 19.82 -15.61 0.80
N ASP A 112 19.75 -16.76 0.13
CA ASP A 112 20.14 -16.91 -1.27
C ASP A 112 19.15 -16.19 -2.20
N LEU A 113 19.63 -15.19 -2.93
CA LEU A 113 18.87 -14.40 -3.90
C LEU A 113 19.35 -14.61 -5.35
N SER A 114 20.09 -15.68 -5.65
CA SER A 114 20.66 -15.96 -6.99
C SER A 114 19.61 -16.07 -8.11
N LEU A 115 18.37 -16.39 -7.75
CA LEU A 115 17.21 -16.45 -8.64
C LEU A 115 16.39 -15.16 -8.69
N MET A 116 16.73 -14.15 -7.88
CA MET A 116 16.19 -12.79 -8.03
C MET A 116 16.93 -12.04 -9.14
N THR A 117 16.20 -11.26 -9.93
CA THR A 117 16.76 -10.30 -10.89
C THR A 117 16.73 -8.87 -10.35
N ALA A 118 15.95 -8.63 -9.29
CA ALA A 118 15.79 -7.33 -8.65
C ALA A 118 16.67 -7.18 -7.42
N ASN A 119 17.14 -5.95 -7.15
CA ASN A 119 17.77 -5.61 -5.88
C ASN A 119 16.68 -5.33 -4.83
N LEU A 120 16.85 -5.89 -3.64
CA LEU A 120 15.99 -5.65 -2.50
C LEU A 120 16.45 -4.40 -1.73
N ARG A 121 15.49 -3.62 -1.22
CA ARG A 121 15.75 -2.63 -0.18
C ARG A 121 16.11 -3.34 1.12
N ARG A 122 16.83 -2.68 2.03
CA ARG A 122 17.25 -3.32 3.30
C ARG A 122 16.07 -3.83 4.13
N TYR A 123 15.02 -3.03 4.25
CA TYR A 123 13.84 -3.46 4.97
C TYR A 123 13.13 -4.63 4.24
N GLN A 124 13.18 -4.67 2.91
CA GLN A 124 12.62 -5.81 2.15
C GLN A 124 13.44 -7.08 2.40
N GLN A 125 14.77 -6.99 2.39
CA GLN A 125 15.65 -8.09 2.76
C GLN A 125 15.35 -8.59 4.18
N PHE A 126 15.20 -7.69 5.14
CA PHE A 126 14.79 -8.04 6.51
C PHE A 126 13.43 -8.76 6.55
N GLY A 127 12.45 -8.29 5.77
CA GLY A 127 11.14 -8.95 5.67
C GLY A 127 11.21 -10.35 5.05
N THR A 128 12.07 -10.54 4.04
CA THR A 128 12.36 -11.86 3.47
C THR A 128 13.04 -12.77 4.49
N GLN A 129 14.05 -12.26 5.20
CA GLN A 129 14.71 -12.99 6.29
C GLN A 129 13.70 -13.41 7.36
N TYR A 130 12.76 -12.52 7.71
CA TYR A 130 11.70 -12.79 8.67
C TYR A 130 10.77 -13.92 8.20
N ILE A 131 10.35 -13.91 6.93
CA ILE A 131 9.57 -15.00 6.32
C ILE A 131 10.33 -16.33 6.42
N ILE A 132 11.62 -16.36 6.09
CA ILE A 132 12.42 -17.59 6.10
C ILE A 132 12.67 -18.09 7.54
N CYS A 133 12.93 -17.17 8.47
CA CYS A 133 13.21 -17.49 9.87
C CYS A 133 11.97 -18.04 10.59
N GLN A 134 10.83 -17.35 10.47
CA GLN A 134 9.59 -17.70 11.19
C GLN A 134 8.73 -18.72 10.46
N LYS A 135 8.93 -18.86 9.13
CA LYS A 135 8.22 -19.78 8.21
C LYS A 135 6.74 -19.48 8.01
N ARG A 136 5.98 -19.27 9.09
CA ARG A 136 4.54 -18.98 9.06
C ARG A 136 4.28 -17.60 9.63
N VAL A 137 3.98 -16.63 8.75
CA VAL A 137 3.93 -15.21 9.12
C VAL A 137 2.72 -14.48 8.53
N LEU A 138 2.32 -13.42 9.22
CA LEU A 138 1.43 -12.38 8.76
C LEU A 138 2.28 -11.13 8.47
N LEU A 139 2.41 -10.78 7.19
CA LEU A 139 3.12 -9.60 6.72
C LEU A 139 2.14 -8.42 6.61
N GLY A 140 2.23 -7.54 7.60
CA GLY A 140 1.37 -6.38 7.82
C GLY A 140 1.89 -5.05 7.29
N ASP A 141 2.98 -5.04 6.51
CA ASP A 141 3.56 -3.82 5.96
C ASP A 141 2.51 -2.95 5.23
N ASP A 142 2.69 -1.63 5.33
CA ASP A 142 1.90 -0.67 4.57
C ASP A 142 1.89 -0.97 3.06
N MET A 143 0.84 -0.50 2.41
CA MET A 143 0.72 -0.61 0.96
C MET A 143 1.86 0.14 0.26
N GLY A 144 2.41 -0.45 -0.81
CA GLY A 144 3.52 0.16 -1.56
C GLY A 144 4.93 -0.14 -1.03
N LEU A 145 5.08 -0.84 0.11
CA LEU A 145 6.40 -1.27 0.62
C LEU A 145 6.99 -2.51 -0.08
N GLY A 146 6.25 -3.12 -1.01
CA GLY A 146 6.75 -4.26 -1.80
C GLY A 146 6.65 -5.61 -1.09
N LYS A 147 5.51 -5.90 -0.43
CA LYS A 147 5.22 -7.23 0.16
C LYS A 147 5.38 -8.37 -0.86
N THR A 148 4.89 -8.18 -2.08
CA THR A 148 5.07 -9.11 -3.21
C THR A 148 6.53 -9.46 -3.43
N ILE A 149 7.41 -8.46 -3.53
CA ILE A 149 8.85 -8.64 -3.73
C ILE A 149 9.50 -9.41 -2.58
N GLN A 150 9.10 -9.15 -1.33
CA GLN A 150 9.62 -9.87 -0.16
C GLN A 150 9.28 -11.36 -0.20
N VAL A 151 8.05 -11.69 -0.62
CA VAL A 151 7.58 -13.07 -0.80
C VAL A 151 8.28 -13.75 -1.97
N LEU A 152 8.43 -13.07 -3.11
CA LEU A 152 9.16 -13.60 -4.26
C LEU A 152 10.63 -13.90 -3.93
N ALA A 153 11.27 -13.05 -3.13
CA ALA A 153 12.61 -13.30 -2.64
C ALA A 153 12.68 -14.52 -1.71
N ALA A 154 11.67 -14.76 -0.88
CA ALA A 154 11.56 -15.97 -0.07
C ALA A 154 11.37 -17.22 -0.94
N MET A 155 10.54 -17.15 -2.00
CA MET A 155 10.39 -18.22 -2.98
C MET A 155 11.71 -18.51 -3.71
N CYS A 156 12.45 -17.47 -4.14
CA CYS A 156 13.76 -17.62 -4.78
C CYS A 156 14.77 -18.33 -3.87
N HIS A 157 14.77 -17.98 -2.57
CA HIS A 157 15.61 -18.64 -1.58
C HIS A 157 15.30 -20.13 -1.45
N LEU A 158 14.01 -20.48 -1.34
CA LEU A 158 13.59 -21.87 -1.26
C LEU A 158 13.89 -22.62 -2.57
N ALA A 159 13.75 -21.95 -3.71
CA ALA A 159 14.07 -22.53 -5.02
C ALA A 159 15.55 -22.84 -5.17
N ALA A 160 16.44 -21.97 -4.69
CA ALA A 160 17.88 -22.24 -4.62
C ALA A 160 18.21 -23.46 -3.74
N LYS A 161 17.33 -23.79 -2.77
CA LYS A 161 17.40 -24.98 -1.93
C LYS A 161 16.66 -26.21 -2.50
N GLY A 162 16.26 -26.17 -3.76
CA GLY A 162 15.64 -27.29 -4.48
C GLY A 162 14.12 -27.39 -4.32
N LYS A 163 13.46 -26.42 -3.67
CA LYS A 163 11.99 -26.33 -3.66
C LYS A 163 11.47 -25.86 -5.01
N ARG A 164 10.28 -26.29 -5.41
CA ARG A 164 9.77 -26.03 -6.77
C ARG A 164 8.32 -25.61 -6.79
N HIS A 165 7.52 -25.90 -5.77
CA HIS A 165 6.07 -25.76 -5.84
C HIS A 165 5.59 -24.60 -4.97
N PHE A 166 5.52 -23.41 -5.55
CA PHE A 166 5.03 -22.20 -4.89
C PHE A 166 3.60 -21.87 -5.33
N PHE A 167 2.77 -21.40 -4.40
CA PHE A 167 1.36 -21.15 -4.66
C PHE A 167 0.93 -19.79 -4.10
N VAL A 168 0.21 -19.01 -4.90
CA VAL A 168 -0.31 -17.68 -4.57
C VAL A 168 -1.82 -17.66 -4.71
N VAL A 169 -2.50 -17.23 -3.66
CA VAL A 169 -3.95 -16.98 -3.66
C VAL A 169 -4.18 -15.49 -3.50
N ALA A 170 -4.81 -14.84 -4.49
CA ALA A 170 -4.97 -13.40 -4.49
C ALA A 170 -6.32 -12.96 -5.08
N PRO A 171 -6.75 -11.70 -4.90
CA PRO A 171 -7.91 -11.17 -5.62
C PRO A 171 -7.74 -11.25 -7.14
N ASN A 172 -8.85 -11.40 -7.89
CA ASN A 172 -8.82 -11.51 -9.36
C ASN A 172 -8.05 -10.36 -10.04
N SER A 173 -8.21 -9.15 -9.53
CA SER A 173 -7.61 -7.94 -10.11
C SER A 173 -6.10 -7.80 -9.90
N VAL A 174 -5.45 -8.68 -9.13
CA VAL A 174 -3.98 -8.67 -8.98
C VAL A 174 -3.27 -9.86 -9.62
N LEU A 175 -3.98 -10.81 -10.24
CA LEU A 175 -3.34 -12.00 -10.85
C LEU A 175 -2.28 -11.60 -11.89
N ILE A 176 -2.66 -10.73 -12.82
CA ILE A 176 -1.76 -10.24 -13.88
C ILE A 176 -0.58 -9.47 -13.27
N ASN A 177 -0.81 -8.72 -12.18
CA ASN A 177 0.27 -8.04 -11.48
C ASN A 177 1.26 -9.04 -10.88
N TRP A 178 0.77 -10.08 -10.20
CA TRP A 178 1.63 -11.15 -9.68
C TRP A 178 2.44 -11.83 -10.78
N GLU A 179 1.79 -12.19 -11.89
CA GLU A 179 2.47 -12.81 -13.03
C GLU A 179 3.60 -11.92 -13.58
N ARG A 180 3.32 -10.62 -13.78
CA ARG A 180 4.32 -9.64 -14.23
C ARG A 180 5.46 -9.48 -13.22
N GLU A 181 5.16 -9.40 -11.93
CA GLU A 181 6.16 -9.25 -10.88
C GLU A 181 7.08 -10.48 -10.81
N VAL A 182 6.53 -11.69 -10.92
CA VAL A 182 7.33 -12.94 -11.01
C VAL A 182 8.25 -12.89 -12.23
N LYS A 183 7.72 -12.62 -13.44
CA LYS A 183 8.50 -12.54 -14.69
C LYS A 183 9.59 -11.47 -14.63
N LYS A 184 9.30 -10.33 -14.01
CA LYS A 184 10.19 -9.17 -13.99
C LYS A 184 11.30 -9.30 -12.96
N HIS A 185 10.97 -9.81 -11.76
CA HIS A 185 11.85 -9.73 -10.59
C HIS A 185 12.51 -11.07 -10.21
N THR A 186 12.18 -12.16 -10.89
CA THR A 186 12.71 -13.50 -10.61
C THR A 186 13.05 -14.27 -11.89
N LYS A 187 13.78 -15.38 -11.74
CA LYS A 187 13.96 -16.41 -12.78
C LYS A 187 12.95 -17.56 -12.66
N LEU A 188 11.93 -17.43 -11.81
CA LEU A 188 10.90 -18.44 -11.62
C LEU A 188 9.85 -18.36 -12.73
N ASN A 189 9.22 -19.50 -13.05
CA ASN A 189 8.12 -19.55 -14.01
C ASN A 189 6.78 -19.24 -13.33
N PRO A 190 6.04 -18.19 -13.70
CA PRO A 190 4.67 -17.99 -13.23
C PRO A 190 3.67 -18.77 -14.10
N ILE A 191 2.69 -19.35 -13.44
CA ILE A 191 1.57 -20.06 -14.07
C ILE A 191 0.29 -19.46 -13.46
N VAL A 192 -0.45 -18.69 -14.24
CA VAL A 192 -1.79 -18.26 -13.82
C VAL A 192 -2.66 -19.52 -13.89
N VAL A 193 -3.42 -19.80 -12.84
CA VAL A 193 -4.30 -20.98 -12.74
C VAL A 193 -5.73 -20.45 -12.62
N HIS A 194 -6.31 -20.02 -13.73
CA HIS A 194 -7.59 -19.31 -13.76
C HIS A 194 -8.32 -19.48 -15.11
N GLY A 195 -9.63 -19.24 -15.14
CA GLY A 195 -10.40 -19.32 -16.39
C GLY A 195 -10.71 -20.75 -16.83
N GLY A 196 -10.79 -20.94 -18.17
CA GLY A 196 -11.18 -22.20 -18.81
C GLY A 196 -10.12 -23.28 -18.66
N ASP A 197 -8.86 -22.90 -18.83
CA ASP A 197 -7.70 -23.82 -18.92
C ASP A 197 -7.06 -24.11 -17.56
N ARG A 198 -7.67 -23.65 -16.46
CA ARG A 198 -7.16 -23.76 -15.08
C ARG A 198 -6.77 -25.18 -14.66
N ASP A 199 -7.43 -26.20 -15.18
CA ASP A 199 -7.18 -27.59 -14.80
C ASP A 199 -5.86 -28.07 -15.47
N ASP A 200 -5.65 -27.75 -16.76
CA ASP A 200 -4.41 -28.00 -17.48
C ASP A 200 -3.22 -27.18 -16.90
N GLU A 201 -3.46 -25.92 -16.55
CA GLU A 201 -2.47 -25.04 -15.91
C GLU A 201 -2.03 -25.58 -14.55
N LEU A 202 -2.98 -26.16 -13.79
CA LEU A 202 -2.67 -26.79 -12.51
C LEU A 202 -1.83 -28.05 -12.70
N GLU A 203 -2.18 -28.91 -13.65
CA GLU A 203 -1.40 -30.11 -13.99
C GLU A 203 0.02 -29.75 -14.44
N GLN A 204 0.17 -28.70 -15.26
CA GLN A 204 1.48 -28.19 -15.66
C GLN A 204 2.31 -27.79 -14.44
N TRP A 205 1.72 -27.00 -13.52
CA TRP A 205 2.42 -26.59 -12.30
C TRP A 205 2.82 -27.77 -11.41
N GLN A 206 1.96 -28.79 -11.29
CA GLN A 206 2.29 -29.99 -10.53
C GLN A 206 3.51 -30.72 -11.11
N ARG A 207 3.59 -30.82 -12.45
CA ARG A 207 4.68 -31.48 -13.17
C ARG A 207 5.99 -30.69 -13.16
N GLU A 208 5.91 -29.39 -13.42
CA GLU A 208 7.09 -28.55 -13.72
C GLU A 208 7.56 -27.72 -12.52
N GLY A 209 6.67 -27.47 -11.56
CA GLY A 209 6.86 -26.47 -10.52
C GLY A 209 6.75 -25.04 -11.06
N GLY A 210 7.09 -24.07 -10.23
CA GLY A 210 6.95 -22.65 -10.49
C GLY A 210 6.04 -21.98 -9.48
N VAL A 211 5.53 -20.81 -9.84
CA VAL A 211 4.63 -20.00 -9.03
C VAL A 211 3.23 -20.07 -9.62
N ALA A 212 2.38 -20.92 -9.06
CA ALA A 212 0.96 -20.97 -9.41
C ALA A 212 0.23 -19.77 -8.78
N ILE A 213 -0.59 -19.07 -9.57
CA ILE A 213 -1.29 -17.85 -9.13
C ILE A 213 -2.78 -18.01 -9.43
N THR A 214 -3.62 -18.01 -8.40
CA THR A 214 -5.06 -18.20 -8.56
C THR A 214 -5.89 -17.26 -7.69
N THR A 215 -7.21 -17.28 -7.89
CA THR A 215 -8.16 -16.50 -7.08
C THR A 215 -8.74 -17.31 -5.94
N TYR A 216 -9.27 -16.61 -4.93
CA TYR A 216 -10.05 -17.21 -3.85
C TYR A 216 -11.24 -18.04 -4.34
N THR A 217 -11.90 -17.64 -5.42
CA THR A 217 -13.08 -18.34 -5.95
C THR A 217 -12.67 -19.56 -6.77
N THR A 218 -11.64 -19.44 -7.60
CA THR A 218 -11.09 -20.55 -8.38
C THR A 218 -10.50 -21.63 -7.47
N LEU A 219 -9.80 -21.22 -6.40
CA LEU A 219 -9.22 -22.14 -5.43
C LEU A 219 -10.25 -23.15 -4.87
N GLY A 220 -11.50 -22.71 -4.64
CA GLY A 220 -12.55 -23.58 -4.11
C GLY A 220 -12.88 -24.80 -4.99
N ARG A 221 -12.48 -24.79 -6.27
CA ARG A 221 -12.64 -25.92 -7.21
C ARG A 221 -11.38 -26.76 -7.36
N LEU A 222 -10.22 -26.18 -7.06
CA LEU A 222 -8.90 -26.79 -7.29
C LEU A 222 -8.30 -27.43 -6.04
N VAL A 223 -8.75 -27.00 -4.85
CA VAL A 223 -8.12 -27.36 -3.56
C VAL A 223 -7.99 -28.87 -3.33
N ASP A 224 -8.91 -29.68 -3.86
CA ASP A 224 -8.87 -31.14 -3.74
C ASP A 224 -7.75 -31.80 -4.54
N GLN A 225 -7.28 -31.14 -5.61
CA GLN A 225 -6.27 -31.67 -6.52
C GLN A 225 -4.85 -31.35 -6.05
N ILE A 226 -4.69 -30.44 -5.07
CA ILE A 226 -3.39 -29.95 -4.60
C ILE A 226 -2.93 -30.78 -3.40
N THR A 227 -1.76 -31.40 -3.50
CA THR A 227 -1.24 -32.33 -2.49
C THR A 227 0.00 -31.84 -1.75
N ALA A 228 0.81 -30.97 -2.35
CA ALA A 228 2.03 -30.45 -1.75
C ALA A 228 2.29 -29.01 -2.19
N ILE A 229 2.73 -28.17 -1.25
CA ILE A 229 3.15 -26.78 -1.49
C ILE A 229 4.39 -26.48 -0.65
N ASP A 230 5.45 -25.96 -1.27
CA ASP A 230 6.66 -25.54 -0.58
C ASP A 230 6.50 -24.18 0.12
N LEU A 231 5.79 -23.23 -0.50
CA LEU A 231 5.37 -21.97 0.13
C LEU A 231 4.01 -21.53 -0.39
N LEU A 232 3.09 -21.21 0.53
CA LEU A 232 1.78 -20.60 0.23
C LEU A 232 1.80 -19.12 0.59
N ALA A 233 1.51 -18.26 -0.38
CA ALA A 233 1.28 -16.84 -0.17
C ALA A 233 -0.20 -16.50 -0.37
N VAL A 234 -0.79 -15.79 0.59
CA VAL A 234 -2.20 -15.37 0.56
C VAL A 234 -2.25 -13.85 0.58
N ASP A 235 -2.54 -13.26 -0.58
CA ASP A 235 -2.61 -11.82 -0.76
C ASP A 235 -3.98 -11.26 -0.38
N GLU A 236 -4.02 -10.07 0.19
CA GLU A 236 -5.22 -9.47 0.77
C GLU A 236 -5.96 -10.45 1.71
N ALA A 237 -5.20 -11.02 2.65
CA ALA A 237 -5.64 -12.07 3.56
C ALA A 237 -6.83 -11.67 4.45
N HIS A 238 -7.20 -10.38 4.50
CA HIS A 238 -8.44 -9.90 5.10
C HIS A 238 -9.71 -10.56 4.50
N SER A 239 -9.59 -11.18 3.31
CA SER A 239 -10.63 -12.01 2.70
C SER A 239 -10.91 -13.31 3.47
N VAL A 240 -9.92 -13.81 4.22
CA VAL A 240 -9.91 -15.09 4.97
C VAL A 240 -10.30 -14.84 6.42
N LYS A 241 -11.48 -14.26 6.65
CA LYS A 241 -11.92 -13.82 7.98
C LYS A 241 -13.14 -14.54 8.54
N ASN A 242 -13.95 -15.16 7.69
CA ASN A 242 -15.13 -15.90 8.10
C ASN A 242 -14.83 -17.41 7.99
N PRO A 243 -14.77 -18.17 9.10
CA PRO A 243 -14.51 -19.62 9.09
C PRO A 243 -15.50 -20.42 8.23
N GLU A 244 -16.74 -19.97 8.12
CA GLU A 244 -17.81 -20.68 7.40
C GLU A 244 -17.75 -20.46 5.88
N ALA A 245 -17.01 -19.44 5.44
CA ALA A 245 -16.91 -19.15 4.01
C ALA A 245 -16.04 -20.18 3.29
N GLN A 246 -16.53 -20.69 2.15
CA GLN A 246 -15.80 -21.67 1.32
C GLN A 246 -14.37 -21.24 0.97
N ARG A 247 -14.17 -19.94 0.66
CA ARG A 247 -12.83 -19.37 0.40
C ARG A 247 -11.88 -19.55 1.59
N THR A 248 -12.38 -19.39 2.80
CA THR A 248 -11.60 -19.53 4.02
C THR A 248 -11.23 -20.98 4.26
N GLN A 249 -12.20 -21.88 4.14
CA GLN A 249 -11.98 -23.32 4.29
C GLN A 249 -10.93 -23.84 3.30
N SER A 250 -10.99 -23.37 2.05
CA SER A 250 -10.03 -23.76 1.01
C SER A 250 -8.61 -23.28 1.32
N VAL A 251 -8.44 -22.03 1.78
CA VAL A 251 -7.14 -21.49 2.20
C VAL A 251 -6.59 -22.20 3.43
N VAL A 252 -7.44 -22.48 4.43
CA VAL A 252 -7.06 -23.20 5.65
C VAL A 252 -6.57 -24.62 5.29
N ARG A 253 -7.24 -25.29 4.35
CA ARG A 253 -6.80 -26.61 3.87
C ARG A 253 -5.41 -26.57 3.23
N LEU A 254 -5.17 -25.63 2.30
CA LEU A 254 -3.84 -25.45 1.70
C LEU A 254 -2.77 -25.08 2.73
N SER A 255 -3.13 -24.29 3.74
CA SER A 255 -2.23 -23.91 4.84
C SER A 255 -1.73 -25.09 5.67
N GLY A 256 -2.40 -26.25 5.58
CA GLY A 256 -1.97 -27.52 6.18
C GLY A 256 -0.95 -28.30 5.34
N LEU A 257 -0.79 -27.97 4.05
CA LEU A 257 0.09 -28.68 3.11
C LEU A 257 1.51 -28.09 3.02
N THR A 258 1.78 -27.02 3.77
CA THR A 258 3.04 -26.28 3.66
C THR A 258 3.63 -25.92 5.01
N GLU A 259 4.97 -25.92 5.05
CA GLU A 259 5.74 -25.41 6.19
C GLU A 259 5.86 -23.88 6.14
N PHE A 260 5.91 -23.29 4.93
CA PHE A 260 6.06 -21.86 4.73
C PHE A 260 4.73 -21.21 4.31
N LEU A 261 4.20 -20.35 5.17
CA LEU A 261 2.90 -19.70 4.98
C LEU A 261 3.05 -18.19 5.16
N VAL A 262 2.64 -17.41 4.17
CA VAL A 262 2.70 -15.95 4.24
C VAL A 262 1.32 -15.37 3.97
N PHE A 263 0.68 -14.84 5.01
CA PHE A 263 -0.51 -14.00 4.84
C PHE A 263 -0.07 -12.55 4.66
N MET A 264 -0.57 -11.86 3.63
CA MET A 264 -0.26 -10.46 3.37
C MET A 264 -1.52 -9.62 3.56
N SER A 265 -1.46 -8.64 4.46
CA SER A 265 -2.57 -7.70 4.67
C SER A 265 -2.11 -6.43 5.37
N GLY A 266 -2.15 -5.29 4.68
CA GLY A 266 -1.81 -3.99 5.31
C GLY A 266 -2.84 -3.50 6.34
N THR A 267 -4.08 -4.00 6.24
CA THR A 267 -5.24 -3.54 7.01
C THR A 267 -5.72 -4.54 8.06
N ALA A 268 -4.95 -5.57 8.39
CA ALA A 268 -5.36 -6.65 9.30
C ALA A 268 -5.83 -6.16 10.69
N LEU A 269 -5.29 -5.03 11.18
CA LEU A 269 -5.66 -4.41 12.45
C LEU A 269 -6.88 -3.48 12.39
N GLU A 270 -7.30 -3.06 11.19
CA GLU A 270 -8.24 -1.95 11.02
C GLU A 270 -9.71 -2.38 11.07
N ASN A 271 -10.00 -3.67 10.89
CA ASN A 271 -11.38 -4.14 10.75
C ASN A 271 -11.99 -4.57 12.09
N ARG A 272 -11.49 -5.64 12.74
CA ARG A 272 -11.92 -6.14 14.07
C ARG A 272 -10.82 -7.01 14.70
N LEU A 273 -10.64 -6.95 16.03
CA LEU A 273 -9.69 -7.81 16.76
C LEU A 273 -9.96 -9.32 16.55
N SER A 274 -11.23 -9.71 16.39
CA SER A 274 -11.63 -11.09 16.11
C SER A 274 -11.17 -11.58 14.73
N GLU A 275 -11.10 -10.71 13.73
CA GLU A 275 -10.56 -11.04 12.41
C GLU A 275 -9.05 -11.31 12.51
N LEU A 276 -8.31 -10.47 13.24
CA LEU A 276 -6.88 -10.67 13.49
C LEU A 276 -6.63 -12.00 14.22
N GLN A 277 -7.40 -12.31 15.26
CA GLN A 277 -7.30 -13.59 15.98
C GLN A 277 -7.45 -14.79 15.04
N PHE A 278 -8.42 -14.73 14.13
CA PHE A 278 -8.67 -15.80 13.19
C PHE A 278 -7.50 -16.00 12.21
N LEU A 279 -6.95 -14.89 11.68
CA LEU A 279 -5.77 -14.93 10.81
C LEU A 279 -4.57 -15.52 11.54
N ILE A 280 -4.27 -15.05 12.76
CA ILE A 280 -3.17 -15.57 13.58
C ILE A 280 -3.36 -17.05 13.88
N LYS A 281 -4.59 -17.47 14.22
CA LYS A 281 -4.91 -18.89 14.47
C LYS A 281 -4.60 -19.77 13.26
N THR A 282 -4.86 -19.27 12.06
CA THR A 282 -4.60 -20.02 10.82
C THR A 282 -3.10 -20.06 10.50
N VAL A 283 -2.41 -18.94 10.71
CA VAL A 283 -0.97 -18.83 10.44
C VAL A 283 -0.15 -19.61 11.47
N GLN A 284 -0.35 -19.37 12.76
CA GLN A 284 0.42 -19.97 13.84
C GLN A 284 -0.49 -20.36 15.02
N PRO A 285 -1.09 -21.57 14.98
CA PRO A 285 -2.03 -22.03 16.01
C PRO A 285 -1.47 -22.00 17.44
N LYS A 286 -0.15 -22.20 17.60
CA LYS A 286 0.52 -22.19 18.91
C LYS A 286 0.49 -20.81 19.58
N VAL A 287 0.81 -19.76 18.82
CA VAL A 287 0.79 -18.36 19.29
C VAL A 287 -0.64 -17.88 19.54
N SER A 288 -1.63 -18.45 18.84
CA SER A 288 -3.03 -18.08 19.00
C SER A 288 -3.58 -18.27 20.42
N ALA A 289 -3.09 -19.25 21.20
CA ALA A 289 -3.59 -19.46 22.56
C ALA A 289 -3.14 -18.34 23.52
N GLU A 290 -1.89 -17.91 23.38
CA GLU A 290 -1.29 -16.81 24.14
C GLU A 290 -1.95 -15.48 23.77
N VAL A 291 -2.07 -15.21 22.47
CA VAL A 291 -2.74 -14.01 21.94
C VAL A 291 -4.22 -13.98 22.31
N ALA A 292 -4.91 -15.13 22.30
CA ALA A 292 -6.31 -15.20 22.75
C ALA A 292 -6.44 -14.94 24.26
N SER A 293 -5.46 -15.32 25.07
CA SER A 293 -5.42 -14.99 26.49
C SER A 293 -5.24 -13.47 26.69
N LEU A 294 -4.33 -12.85 25.94
CA LEU A 294 -4.09 -11.41 26.04
C LEU A 294 -5.25 -10.57 25.53
N LEU A 295 -5.89 -10.97 24.43
CA LEU A 295 -7.02 -10.25 23.88
C LEU A 295 -8.31 -10.43 24.71
N LYS A 296 -8.36 -11.38 25.65
CA LYS A 296 -9.41 -11.47 26.67
C LYS A 296 -9.18 -10.49 27.82
N GLN A 297 -7.98 -9.95 27.98
CA GLN A 297 -7.73 -8.90 28.96
C GLN A 297 -8.41 -7.60 28.50
N VAL A 298 -9.00 -6.88 29.45
CA VAL A 298 -9.83 -5.69 29.16
C VAL A 298 -9.01 -4.56 28.52
N ARG A 299 -7.70 -4.46 28.85
CA ARG A 299 -6.72 -3.57 28.21
C ARG A 299 -5.30 -4.15 28.33
N PRO A 300 -4.83 -4.95 27.36
CA PRO A 300 -3.42 -5.36 27.33
C PRO A 300 -2.53 -4.17 26.92
N ALA A 301 -1.33 -4.07 27.49
CA ALA A 301 -0.41 -2.97 27.14
C ALA A 301 0.04 -3.09 25.66
N PRO A 302 0.04 -2.02 24.84
CA PRO A 302 0.41 -2.09 23.42
C PRO A 302 1.81 -2.66 23.16
N ALA A 303 2.76 -2.49 24.10
CA ALA A 303 4.09 -3.09 24.01
C ALA A 303 4.07 -4.62 24.21
N GLU A 304 3.23 -5.10 25.13
CA GLU A 304 3.07 -6.52 25.44
C GLU A 304 2.39 -7.26 24.30
N VAL A 305 1.31 -6.68 23.74
CA VAL A 305 0.65 -7.21 22.53
C VAL A 305 1.63 -7.29 21.37
N ARG A 306 2.44 -6.26 21.14
CA ARG A 306 3.46 -6.27 20.08
C ARG A 306 4.50 -7.37 20.28
N THR A 307 4.97 -7.55 21.52
CA THR A 307 5.96 -8.58 21.85
C THR A 307 5.42 -9.99 21.58
N GLN A 308 4.16 -10.25 21.91
CA GLN A 308 3.54 -11.55 21.66
C GLN A 308 3.14 -11.81 20.22
N LEU A 309 2.81 -10.74 19.48
CA LEU A 309 2.55 -10.82 18.05
C LEU A 309 3.84 -10.90 17.24
N ALA A 310 4.98 -10.46 17.77
CA ALA A 310 6.25 -10.38 17.05
C ALA A 310 6.76 -11.69 16.41
N PRO A 311 6.48 -12.90 16.92
CA PRO A 311 6.86 -14.14 16.23
C PRO A 311 6.04 -14.40 14.96
N VAL A 312 4.80 -13.89 14.90
CA VAL A 312 3.85 -14.16 13.81
C VAL A 312 3.61 -12.95 12.91
N TYR A 313 3.71 -11.73 13.42
CA TYR A 313 3.26 -10.51 12.77
C TYR A 313 4.38 -9.48 12.64
N LEU A 314 4.74 -9.17 11.39
CA LEU A 314 5.65 -8.07 11.06
C LEU A 314 4.85 -6.93 10.42
N ARG A 315 4.82 -5.76 11.07
CA ARG A 315 4.16 -4.55 10.55
C ARG A 315 5.14 -3.39 10.56
N ARG A 316 5.27 -2.72 9.41
CA ARG A 316 6.07 -1.50 9.25
C ARG A 316 5.27 -0.47 8.48
N THR A 317 5.36 0.79 8.90
CA THR A 317 4.72 1.88 8.17
C THR A 317 5.63 2.44 7.10
N GLN A 318 5.04 3.13 6.11
CA GLN A 318 5.81 3.88 5.12
C GLN A 318 6.78 4.89 5.76
N ALA A 319 6.34 5.58 6.81
CA ALA A 319 7.15 6.57 7.52
C ALA A 319 8.31 5.93 8.30
N ASP A 320 8.17 4.68 8.74
CA ASP A 320 9.23 3.97 9.47
C ASP A 320 10.40 3.56 8.57
N VAL A 321 10.14 3.29 7.28
CA VAL A 321 11.12 2.62 6.40
C VAL A 321 11.50 3.41 5.15
N LEU A 322 10.68 4.34 4.69
CA LEU A 322 10.95 5.17 3.53
C LEU A 322 11.23 6.60 3.97
N THR A 323 12.47 7.04 3.77
CA THR A 323 12.88 8.43 4.03
C THR A 323 12.65 9.33 2.81
N GLU A 324 12.47 8.73 1.64
CA GLU A 324 12.46 9.41 0.34
C GLU A 324 11.07 9.55 -0.29
N LEU A 325 10.01 9.15 0.42
CA LEU A 325 8.67 9.35 -0.13
C LEU A 325 8.45 10.84 -0.40
N PRO A 326 7.82 11.17 -1.54
CA PRO A 326 7.55 12.56 -1.86
C PRO A 326 6.59 13.16 -0.84
N ASP A 327 6.63 14.48 -0.74
CA ASP A 327 5.67 15.22 0.06
C ASP A 327 4.24 14.87 -0.37
N LEU A 328 3.37 14.73 0.64
CA LEU A 328 1.93 14.58 0.46
C LEU A 328 1.26 15.84 1.00
N THR A 329 0.39 16.44 0.20
CA THR A 329 -0.53 17.47 0.67
C THR A 329 -1.94 16.91 0.53
N GLU A 330 -2.62 16.71 1.66
CA GLU A 330 -4.03 16.33 1.71
C GLU A 330 -4.86 17.58 1.99
N THR A 331 -5.81 17.89 1.11
CA THR A 331 -6.67 19.07 1.19
C THR A 331 -8.13 18.63 1.18
N ASP A 332 -8.85 18.99 2.24
CA ASP A 332 -10.31 18.89 2.29
C ASP A 332 -10.92 20.12 1.60
N GLU A 333 -11.52 19.89 0.44
CA GLU A 333 -12.21 20.90 -0.36
C GLU A 333 -13.68 20.94 0.08
N VAL A 334 -13.99 21.73 1.10
CA VAL A 334 -15.36 21.93 1.59
C VAL A 334 -16.09 22.90 0.67
N ILE A 335 -17.09 22.40 -0.04
CA ILE A 335 -17.76 23.10 -1.14
C ILE A 335 -19.19 23.44 -0.71
N PRO A 336 -19.56 24.73 -0.64
CA PRO A 336 -20.96 25.12 -0.48
C PRO A 336 -21.76 24.72 -1.73
N LEU A 337 -22.92 24.09 -1.52
CA LEU A 337 -23.81 23.73 -2.62
C LEU A 337 -24.58 24.95 -3.15
N GLU A 338 -24.75 24.99 -4.46
CA GLU A 338 -25.62 25.97 -5.13
C GLU A 338 -27.10 25.67 -4.82
N PRO A 339 -28.01 26.66 -4.91
CA PRO A 339 -29.43 26.47 -4.59
C PRO A 339 -30.10 25.31 -5.33
N ALA A 340 -29.75 25.09 -6.60
CA ALA A 340 -30.27 23.99 -7.40
C ALA A 340 -29.79 22.62 -6.89
N ASP A 341 -28.55 22.53 -6.42
CA ASP A 341 -27.97 21.31 -5.86
C ASP A 341 -28.55 21.00 -4.49
N ILE A 342 -28.78 22.04 -3.66
CA ILE A 342 -29.47 21.89 -2.38
C ILE A 342 -30.87 21.34 -2.59
N GLU A 343 -31.62 21.88 -3.56
CA GLU A 343 -32.98 21.41 -3.85
C GLU A 343 -32.97 19.96 -4.33
N ALA A 344 -32.09 19.61 -5.28
CA ALA A 344 -31.92 18.24 -5.76
C ALA A 344 -31.55 17.27 -4.63
N TYR A 345 -30.65 17.70 -3.72
CA TYR A 345 -30.27 16.93 -2.54
C TYR A 345 -31.44 16.73 -1.56
N ARG A 346 -32.31 17.73 -1.39
CA ARG A 346 -33.49 17.61 -0.51
C ARG A 346 -34.52 16.65 -1.07
N ILE A 347 -34.89 16.80 -2.34
CA ILE A 347 -35.95 16.00 -2.97
C ILE A 347 -35.52 14.56 -3.29
N CYS A 348 -34.22 14.26 -3.29
CA CYS A 348 -33.76 12.91 -3.58
C CYS A 348 -34.30 11.91 -2.53
N PRO A 349 -34.59 10.65 -2.91
CA PRO A 349 -35.11 9.67 -1.98
C PRO A 349 -34.22 9.52 -0.76
N ASP A 350 -34.84 9.32 0.42
CA ASP A 350 -34.15 9.18 1.69
C ASP A 350 -33.41 7.84 1.81
N ASN A 351 -32.31 7.76 1.08
CA ASN A 351 -31.40 6.65 1.05
C ASN A 351 -29.98 7.21 1.05
N LEU A 352 -29.13 6.69 1.93
CA LEU A 352 -27.76 7.16 2.10
C LEU A 352 -26.95 7.19 0.79
N MET A 353 -27.10 6.19 -0.09
CA MET A 353 -26.38 6.18 -1.37
C MET A 353 -26.93 7.23 -2.33
N ASN A 354 -28.25 7.44 -2.35
CA ASN A 354 -28.86 8.50 -3.16
C ASN A 354 -28.46 9.89 -2.66
N LYS A 355 -28.44 10.12 -1.34
CA LYS A 355 -27.99 11.37 -0.73
C LYS A 355 -26.52 11.64 -1.07
N ARG A 356 -25.64 10.64 -0.97
CA ARG A 356 -24.21 10.76 -1.38
C ARG A 356 -24.05 11.09 -2.86
N LEU A 357 -24.82 10.43 -3.72
CA LEU A 357 -24.79 10.69 -5.15
C LEU A 357 -25.29 12.12 -5.44
N ALA A 358 -26.44 12.51 -4.88
CA ALA A 358 -27.03 13.84 -5.05
C ALA A 358 -26.12 14.96 -4.51
N ALA A 359 -25.39 14.73 -3.41
CA ALA A 359 -24.37 15.65 -2.90
C ALA A 359 -23.19 15.84 -3.87
N THR A 360 -22.98 14.90 -4.80
CA THR A 360 -21.90 14.93 -5.78
C THR A 360 -22.33 15.48 -7.14
N ILE A 361 -23.44 14.96 -7.70
CA ILE A 361 -23.93 15.35 -9.03
C ILE A 361 -24.96 16.49 -8.99
N GLY A 362 -25.48 16.83 -7.81
CA GLY A 362 -26.41 17.95 -7.65
C GLY A 362 -27.68 17.85 -8.51
N GLY A 363 -28.27 19.02 -8.80
CA GLY A 363 -29.43 19.14 -9.70
C GLY A 363 -29.04 19.33 -11.17
N GLY A 364 -27.83 19.84 -11.41
CA GLY A 364 -27.29 20.11 -12.75
C GLY A 364 -26.42 19.01 -13.36
N GLY A 365 -26.23 17.86 -12.68
CA GLY A 365 -25.32 16.81 -13.12
C GLY A 365 -23.87 17.31 -13.18
N GLN A 366 -23.37 17.54 -14.40
CA GLN A 366 -22.01 18.04 -14.67
C GLN A 366 -21.82 19.54 -14.32
N GLN A 367 -22.90 20.22 -13.93
CA GLN A 367 -22.92 21.62 -13.49
C GLN A 367 -23.09 21.74 -11.96
N SER A 368 -22.86 20.67 -11.20
CA SER A 368 -22.90 20.76 -9.74
C SER A 368 -21.71 21.55 -9.19
N ALA A 369 -21.86 22.08 -7.98
CA ALA A 369 -20.81 22.79 -7.27
C ALA A 369 -19.52 21.95 -7.12
N LYS A 370 -19.64 20.62 -6.96
CA LYS A 370 -18.46 19.74 -6.94
C LYS A 370 -17.78 19.60 -8.29
N PHE A 371 -18.56 19.54 -9.38
CA PHE A 371 -18.01 19.50 -10.72
C PHE A 371 -17.41 20.85 -11.14
N ASP A 372 -17.93 21.98 -10.66
CA ASP A 372 -17.28 23.28 -10.77
C ASP A 372 -15.91 23.26 -10.09
N ARG A 373 -15.84 22.81 -8.84
CA ARG A 373 -14.56 22.71 -8.13
C ARG A 373 -13.59 21.73 -8.80
N LEU A 374 -14.09 20.60 -9.30
CA LEU A 374 -13.28 19.68 -10.09
C LEU A 374 -12.69 20.38 -11.32
N ARG A 375 -13.48 21.15 -12.08
CA ARG A 375 -12.98 21.89 -13.26
C ARG A 375 -11.87 22.86 -12.89
N GLU A 376 -12.04 23.63 -11.81
CA GLU A 376 -10.99 24.55 -11.32
C GLU A 376 -9.68 23.81 -10.99
N LEU A 377 -9.77 22.68 -10.28
CA LEU A 377 -8.60 21.86 -9.95
C LEU A 377 -7.93 21.29 -11.21
N LEU A 378 -8.73 20.77 -12.14
CA LEU A 378 -8.22 20.20 -13.39
C LEU A 378 -7.51 21.26 -14.25
N GLU A 379 -8.05 22.48 -14.33
CA GLU A 379 -7.46 23.59 -15.07
C GLU A 379 -6.11 24.00 -14.47
N GLY A 380 -6.04 24.18 -13.14
CA GLY A 380 -4.79 24.50 -12.47
C GLY A 380 -3.69 23.46 -12.69
N TYR A 381 -4.04 22.16 -12.71
CA TYR A 381 -3.07 21.09 -12.96
C TYR A 381 -2.77 20.83 -14.45
N LYS A 382 -3.62 21.32 -15.35
CA LYS A 382 -3.41 21.26 -16.80
C LYS A 382 -2.28 22.19 -17.23
N GLU A 383 -2.20 23.38 -16.64
CA GLU A 383 -1.09 24.33 -16.84
C GLU A 383 0.26 23.71 -16.44
N ASP A 384 0.27 22.95 -15.33
CA ASP A 384 1.44 22.21 -14.85
C ASP A 384 1.73 20.90 -15.63
N GLY A 385 0.85 20.51 -16.55
CA GLY A 385 0.97 19.25 -17.30
C GLY A 385 0.92 17.98 -16.44
N ARG A 386 0.22 18.01 -15.29
CA ARG A 386 0.18 16.86 -14.36
C ARG A 386 -0.83 15.81 -14.77
N LYS A 387 -0.57 14.57 -14.35
CA LYS A 387 -1.51 13.45 -14.47
C LYS A 387 -2.30 13.27 -13.19
N ILE A 388 -3.60 13.04 -13.36
CA ILE A 388 -4.60 13.09 -12.30
C ILE A 388 -5.37 11.77 -12.28
N ALA A 389 -5.48 11.17 -11.10
CA ALA A 389 -6.35 10.04 -10.83
C ALA A 389 -7.58 10.54 -10.05
N VAL A 390 -8.76 10.50 -10.70
CA VAL A 390 -10.04 10.87 -10.09
C VAL A 390 -10.73 9.60 -9.63
N PHE A 391 -11.08 9.52 -8.34
CA PHE A 391 -11.76 8.38 -7.75
C PHE A 391 -13.19 8.73 -7.37
N SER A 392 -14.12 7.82 -7.65
CA SER A 392 -15.48 7.85 -7.12
C SER A 392 -15.99 6.44 -6.87
N PHE A 393 -16.92 6.27 -5.96
CA PHE A 393 -17.69 5.04 -5.75
C PHE A 393 -18.72 4.84 -6.87
N PHE A 394 -19.27 5.93 -7.40
CA PHE A 394 -20.39 5.89 -8.34
C PHE A 394 -19.91 5.84 -9.79
N ARG A 395 -20.39 4.86 -10.56
CA ARG A 395 -20.08 4.74 -11.98
C ARG A 395 -20.53 5.96 -12.79
N GLN A 396 -21.73 6.48 -12.49
CA GLN A 396 -22.27 7.68 -13.13
C GLN A 396 -21.32 8.88 -12.98
N VAL A 397 -20.72 9.08 -11.80
CA VAL A 397 -19.77 10.17 -11.57
C VAL A 397 -18.52 10.00 -12.45
N LEU A 398 -18.07 8.77 -12.70
CA LEU A 398 -16.95 8.54 -13.63
C LEU A 398 -17.31 8.92 -15.07
N ASP A 399 -18.54 8.64 -15.50
CA ASP A 399 -19.05 8.97 -16.84
C ASP A 399 -19.17 10.49 -17.00
N ASP A 400 -19.64 11.17 -15.96
CA ASP A 400 -19.70 12.63 -15.90
C ASP A 400 -18.30 13.25 -15.91
N VAL A 401 -17.35 12.71 -15.14
CA VAL A 401 -15.94 13.15 -15.18
C VAL A 401 -15.36 13.00 -16.59
N SER A 402 -15.59 11.86 -17.25
CA SER A 402 -15.13 11.62 -18.62
C SER A 402 -15.72 12.62 -19.59
N THR A 403 -17.00 12.95 -19.45
CA THR A 403 -17.67 13.95 -20.30
C THR A 403 -17.09 15.35 -20.08
N VAL A 404 -16.93 15.76 -18.82
CA VAL A 404 -16.40 17.09 -18.45
C VAL A 404 -14.99 17.35 -18.99
N VAL A 405 -14.16 16.31 -19.07
CA VAL A 405 -12.79 16.43 -19.58
C VAL A 405 -12.64 16.20 -21.09
N GLY A 406 -13.76 16.01 -21.81
CA GLY A 406 -13.74 15.76 -23.26
C GLY A 406 -13.30 14.33 -23.64
N GLY A 407 -13.48 13.38 -22.73
CA GLY A 407 -13.14 11.96 -22.87
C GLY A 407 -11.87 11.59 -22.10
N CYS A 408 -12.01 10.73 -21.09
CA CYS A 408 -10.87 10.11 -20.41
C CYS A 408 -11.02 8.59 -20.27
N PRO A 409 -9.90 7.85 -20.15
CA PRO A 409 -9.96 6.46 -19.76
C PRO A 409 -10.66 6.27 -18.41
N GLN A 410 -11.38 5.16 -18.28
CA GLN A 410 -12.09 4.78 -17.07
C GLN A 410 -11.71 3.37 -16.62
N ILE A 411 -11.70 3.13 -15.31
CA ILE A 411 -11.55 1.80 -14.71
C ILE A 411 -12.70 1.57 -13.73
N HIS A 412 -13.60 0.65 -14.07
CA HIS A 412 -14.73 0.26 -13.22
C HIS A 412 -14.89 -1.27 -13.15
N GLY A 413 -15.80 -1.74 -12.29
CA GLY A 413 -15.94 -3.17 -11.97
C GLY A 413 -16.20 -4.12 -13.16
N SER A 414 -16.80 -3.63 -14.25
CA SER A 414 -17.10 -4.45 -15.43
C SER A 414 -15.96 -4.57 -16.45
N ILE A 415 -14.82 -3.90 -16.25
CA ILE A 415 -13.66 -4.00 -17.14
C ILE A 415 -12.82 -5.22 -16.76
N SER A 416 -12.42 -6.02 -17.76
CA SER A 416 -11.57 -7.19 -17.54
C SER A 416 -10.20 -6.81 -16.98
N ALA A 417 -9.50 -7.75 -16.36
CA ALA A 417 -8.17 -7.46 -15.81
C ALA A 417 -7.17 -7.05 -16.91
N GLU A 418 -7.27 -7.67 -18.10
CA GLU A 418 -6.45 -7.35 -19.28
C GLU A 418 -6.75 -5.96 -19.82
N GLU A 419 -8.03 -5.63 -20.02
CA GLU A 419 -8.44 -4.32 -20.54
C GLU A 419 -8.06 -3.20 -19.57
N ARG A 420 -8.24 -3.43 -18.27
CA ARG A 420 -7.79 -2.52 -17.21
C ARG A 420 -6.29 -2.24 -17.33
N GLN A 421 -5.49 -3.27 -17.57
CA GLN A 421 -4.06 -3.12 -17.72
C GLN A 421 -3.69 -2.32 -18.98
N LEU A 422 -4.37 -2.56 -20.10
CA LEU A 422 -4.19 -1.77 -21.33
C LEU A 422 -4.54 -0.30 -21.13
N VAL A 423 -5.55 0.01 -20.31
CA VAL A 423 -5.90 1.39 -19.95
C VAL A 423 -4.77 2.04 -19.14
N LEU A 424 -4.23 1.33 -18.15
CA LEU A 424 -3.13 1.81 -17.32
C LEU A 424 -1.84 2.03 -18.10
N ASP A 425 -1.48 1.09 -18.98
CA ASP A 425 -0.28 1.16 -19.81
C ASP A 425 -0.39 2.37 -20.77
N ARG A 426 -1.56 2.60 -21.37
CA ARG A 426 -1.85 3.80 -22.19
C ARG A 426 -1.77 5.10 -21.40
N PHE A 427 -2.36 5.13 -20.20
CA PHE A 427 -2.31 6.31 -19.33
C PHE A 427 -0.88 6.63 -18.86
N ALA A 428 -0.09 5.60 -18.55
CA ALA A 428 1.31 5.74 -18.20
C ALA A 428 2.16 6.28 -19.36
N ALA A 429 1.92 5.81 -20.60
CA ALA A 429 2.65 6.21 -21.80
C ALA A 429 2.33 7.63 -22.29
N LYS A 430 1.13 8.17 -22.01
CA LYS A 430 0.75 9.54 -22.39
C LYS A 430 1.73 10.57 -21.83
N GLU A 431 2.24 11.50 -22.61
CA GLU A 431 3.06 12.60 -22.08
C GLU A 431 2.18 13.83 -21.73
N GLY A 432 2.57 14.59 -20.70
CA GLY A 432 1.84 15.76 -20.22
C GLY A 432 0.53 15.44 -19.48
N PHE A 433 -0.44 16.36 -19.60
CA PHE A 433 -1.71 16.31 -18.87
C PHE A 433 -2.55 15.08 -19.23
N GLY A 434 -3.09 14.42 -18.21
CA GLY A 434 -3.99 13.30 -18.39
C GLY A 434 -4.86 13.07 -17.17
N VAL A 435 -6.11 12.69 -17.42
CA VAL A 435 -7.08 12.32 -16.39
C VAL A 435 -7.39 10.83 -16.55
N LEU A 436 -7.46 10.11 -15.45
CA LEU A 436 -7.93 8.73 -15.36
C LEU A 436 -9.02 8.68 -14.29
N ALA A 437 -10.22 8.24 -14.66
CA ALA A 437 -11.33 8.09 -13.73
C ALA A 437 -11.42 6.63 -13.25
N LEU A 438 -11.40 6.40 -11.94
CA LEU A 438 -11.40 5.05 -11.37
C LEU A 438 -12.51 4.90 -10.34
N GLN A 439 -13.19 3.76 -10.39
CA GLN A 439 -14.09 3.40 -9.32
C GLN A 439 -13.24 3.04 -8.09
N ILE A 440 -13.49 3.65 -6.92
CA ILE A 440 -12.57 3.54 -5.77
C ILE A 440 -12.43 2.10 -5.24
N GLU A 441 -13.49 1.29 -5.38
CA GLU A 441 -13.45 -0.14 -5.04
C GLU A 441 -12.69 -0.97 -6.08
N ALA A 442 -12.86 -0.67 -7.37
CA ALA A 442 -12.12 -1.33 -8.45
C ALA A 442 -10.64 -0.92 -8.48
N GLY A 443 -10.36 0.32 -8.05
CA GLY A 443 -9.04 0.93 -7.83
C GLY A 443 -8.33 0.45 -6.56
N GLY A 444 -9.08 -0.08 -5.59
CA GLY A 444 -8.58 -0.60 -4.32
C GLY A 444 -7.68 -1.82 -4.47
N VAL A 445 -7.65 -2.45 -5.64
CA VAL A 445 -6.93 -3.71 -5.86
C VAL A 445 -5.70 -3.51 -6.75
N GLY A 446 -4.51 -3.72 -6.19
CA GLY A 446 -3.21 -3.91 -6.88
C GLY A 446 -2.68 -2.91 -7.91
N ILE A 447 -3.40 -1.86 -8.30
CA ILE A 447 -3.02 -1.04 -9.46
C ILE A 447 -1.79 -0.16 -9.19
N ASN A 448 -0.94 0.04 -10.21
CA ASN A 448 0.18 0.97 -10.18
C ASN A 448 -0.19 2.30 -10.86
N LEU A 449 -0.27 3.40 -10.10
CA LEU A 449 -0.58 4.75 -10.60
C LEU A 449 0.55 5.77 -10.35
N GLN A 450 1.80 5.32 -10.26
CA GLN A 450 2.96 6.21 -10.03
C GLN A 450 3.17 7.26 -11.12
N CYS A 451 2.57 7.08 -12.29
CA CYS A 451 2.60 8.09 -13.34
C CYS A 451 1.74 9.33 -12.99
N ALA A 452 0.78 9.23 -12.07
CA ALA A 452 -0.02 10.35 -11.59
C ALA A 452 0.72 11.14 -10.48
N GLN A 453 0.32 12.39 -10.27
CA GLN A 453 0.80 13.26 -9.19
C GLN A 453 -0.35 13.83 -8.36
N VAL A 454 -1.58 13.73 -8.85
CA VAL A 454 -2.76 14.29 -8.20
C VAL A 454 -3.79 13.20 -8.02
N VAL A 455 -4.38 13.13 -6.83
CA VAL A 455 -5.50 12.27 -6.47
C VAL A 455 -6.68 13.18 -6.14
N ILE A 456 -7.83 12.94 -6.76
CA ILE A 456 -9.07 13.66 -6.44
C ILE A 456 -10.11 12.62 -6.04
N LEU A 457 -10.63 12.73 -4.81
CA LEU A 457 -11.73 11.92 -4.29
C LEU A 457 -13.01 12.75 -4.46
N MET A 458 -13.92 12.31 -5.33
CA MET A 458 -15.17 13.05 -5.62
C MET A 458 -16.14 13.05 -4.43
N GLU A 459 -16.02 12.08 -3.53
CA GLU A 459 -16.80 12.00 -2.31
C GLU A 459 -16.07 11.23 -1.20
N PRO A 460 -16.35 11.52 0.09
CA PRO A 460 -15.77 10.81 1.21
C PRO A 460 -16.26 9.35 1.30
N GLN A 461 -15.43 8.48 1.87
CA GLN A 461 -15.71 7.05 1.98
C GLN A 461 -15.91 6.60 3.44
N PHE A 462 -16.74 5.58 3.63
CA PHE A 462 -17.01 5.01 4.96
C PHE A 462 -15.78 4.42 5.65
N LYS A 463 -14.83 3.93 4.85
CA LYS A 463 -13.61 3.30 5.34
C LYS A 463 -12.44 4.22 5.01
N PRO A 464 -11.80 4.86 6.00
CA PRO A 464 -10.65 5.73 5.75
C PRO A 464 -9.48 4.97 5.11
N SER A 465 -9.40 3.66 5.35
CA SER A 465 -8.42 2.81 4.68
C SER A 465 -8.57 2.85 3.16
N THR A 466 -9.80 2.82 2.62
CA THR A 466 -10.07 2.90 1.17
C THR A 466 -9.47 4.16 0.53
N GLU A 467 -9.59 5.33 1.17
CA GLU A 467 -8.97 6.57 0.70
C GLU A 467 -7.44 6.49 0.76
N LYS A 468 -6.89 6.02 1.89
CA LYS A 468 -5.44 5.80 2.04
C LYS A 468 -4.91 4.82 0.99
N GLN A 469 -5.65 3.76 0.67
CA GLN A 469 -5.29 2.78 -0.35
C GLN A 469 -5.20 3.44 -1.73
N ALA A 470 -6.17 4.30 -2.07
CA ALA A 470 -6.21 5.04 -3.32
C ALA A 470 -5.02 6.02 -3.44
N ILE A 471 -4.75 6.80 -2.39
CA ILE A 471 -3.60 7.71 -2.34
C ILE A 471 -2.28 6.94 -2.46
N ALA A 472 -2.16 5.80 -1.75
CA ALA A 472 -0.98 4.94 -1.82
C ALA A 472 -0.76 4.29 -3.21
N ARG A 473 -1.74 4.31 -4.12
CA ARG A 473 -1.52 3.89 -5.53
C ARG A 473 -0.67 4.90 -6.30
N VAL A 474 -0.72 6.17 -5.90
CA VAL A 474 0.01 7.28 -6.51
C VAL A 474 1.28 7.60 -5.70
N ARG A 475 1.15 7.74 -4.37
CA ARG A 475 2.27 7.93 -3.44
C ARG A 475 2.82 6.59 -2.94
N ARG A 476 3.76 6.03 -3.70
CA ARG A 476 4.45 4.76 -3.39
C ARG A 476 5.90 4.80 -3.85
N MET A 477 6.72 3.87 -3.34
CA MET A 477 8.15 3.77 -3.64
C MET A 477 8.45 3.80 -5.15
N GLY A 478 9.19 4.80 -5.60
CA GLY A 478 9.48 5.06 -7.01
C GLY A 478 8.81 6.33 -7.53
N GLN A 479 7.82 6.87 -6.80
CA GLN A 479 7.33 8.22 -7.02
C GLN A 479 8.38 9.22 -6.56
N THR A 480 8.73 10.15 -7.45
CA THR A 480 9.74 11.20 -7.19
C THR A 480 9.11 12.58 -7.09
N ARG A 481 7.86 12.74 -7.51
CA ARG A 481 7.15 14.03 -7.53
C ARG A 481 6.20 14.14 -6.34
N LYS A 482 6.06 15.37 -5.82
CA LYS A 482 5.07 15.71 -4.81
C LYS A 482 3.67 15.24 -5.22
N VAL A 483 2.96 14.62 -4.29
CA VAL A 483 1.60 14.12 -4.50
C VAL A 483 0.60 15.04 -3.80
N ASN A 484 -0.41 15.49 -4.52
CA ASN A 484 -1.51 16.29 -3.97
C ASN A 484 -2.78 15.44 -3.97
N ALA A 485 -3.42 15.30 -2.81
CA ALA A 485 -4.68 14.60 -2.65
C ALA A 485 -5.77 15.60 -2.25
N HIS A 486 -6.83 15.68 -3.04
CA HIS A 486 -8.00 16.52 -2.77
C HIS A 486 -9.19 15.64 -2.45
N ARG A 487 -9.93 15.98 -1.40
CA ARG A 487 -11.19 15.33 -1.04
C ARG A 487 -12.32 16.34 -1.13
N LEU A 488 -13.27 16.11 -2.04
CA LEU A 488 -14.39 17.03 -2.26
C LEU A 488 -15.54 16.70 -1.31
N ILE A 489 -15.91 17.67 -0.47
CA ILE A 489 -16.91 17.52 0.60
C ILE A 489 -18.02 18.53 0.36
N ALA A 490 -19.26 18.08 0.13
CA ALA A 490 -20.39 18.99 0.03
C ALA A 490 -20.84 19.46 1.43
N LYS A 491 -20.75 20.77 1.67
CA LYS A 491 -21.09 21.40 2.95
C LYS A 491 -22.56 21.24 3.29
N GLY A 492 -22.88 20.95 4.55
CA GLY A 492 -24.25 20.80 5.03
C GLY A 492 -24.96 19.55 4.49
N THR A 493 -24.20 18.56 4.00
CA THR A 493 -24.74 17.31 3.49
C THR A 493 -24.22 16.10 4.28
N VAL A 494 -24.63 14.92 3.83
CA VAL A 494 -24.15 13.64 4.35
C VAL A 494 -22.63 13.46 4.26
N ASP A 495 -21.95 14.21 3.37
CA ASP A 495 -20.50 14.15 3.26
C ASP A 495 -19.79 14.68 4.50
N GLU A 496 -20.17 15.86 5.00
CA GLU A 496 -19.61 16.41 6.24
C GLU A 496 -19.89 15.50 7.44
N ALA A 497 -21.12 14.98 7.53
CA ALA A 497 -21.49 14.04 8.58
C ALA A 497 -20.62 12.76 8.52
N LEU A 498 -20.35 12.26 7.32
CA LEU A 498 -19.51 11.09 7.12
C LEU A 498 -18.05 11.34 7.54
N VAL A 499 -17.49 12.48 7.15
CA VAL A 499 -16.11 12.86 7.53
C VAL A 499 -15.97 12.97 9.05
N LEU A 500 -16.91 13.65 9.71
CA LEU A 500 -16.93 13.78 11.18
C LEU A 500 -17.01 12.42 11.87
N LEU A 501 -17.88 11.53 11.39
CA LEU A 501 -18.05 10.19 11.94
C LEU A 501 -16.80 9.32 11.78
N VAL A 502 -16.16 9.40 10.61
CA VAL A 502 -14.90 8.68 10.36
C VAL A 502 -13.79 9.21 11.27
N GLU A 503 -13.71 10.53 11.48
CA GLU A 503 -12.70 11.13 12.36
C GLU A 503 -12.94 10.75 13.83
N GLN A 504 -14.19 10.74 14.30
CA GLN A 504 -14.52 10.25 15.65
C GLN A 504 -14.11 8.79 15.84
N LYS A 505 -14.37 7.92 14.85
CA LYS A 505 -13.93 6.51 14.91
C LYS A 505 -12.42 6.38 14.95
N LYS A 506 -11.72 7.22 14.18
CA LYS A 506 -10.26 7.26 14.15
C LYS A 506 -9.69 7.73 15.49
N GLN A 507 -10.27 8.78 16.09
CA GLN A 507 -9.89 9.24 17.43
C GLN A 507 -10.09 8.15 18.49
N VAL A 508 -11.22 7.43 18.48
CA VAL A 508 -11.42 6.30 19.41
C VAL A 508 -10.37 5.19 19.22
N PHE A 509 -9.95 4.93 17.98
CA PHE A 509 -8.92 3.93 17.68
C PHE A 509 -7.51 4.42 18.04
N GLU A 510 -7.18 5.68 17.73
CA GLU A 510 -5.92 6.33 18.09
C GLU A 510 -5.82 6.52 19.61
N ASP A 511 -6.90 6.84 20.29
CA ASP A 511 -6.99 6.88 21.74
C ASP A 511 -6.83 5.48 22.33
N TYR A 512 -7.38 4.43 21.72
CA TYR A 512 -7.07 3.06 22.15
C TYR A 512 -5.59 2.69 21.94
N ALA A 513 -4.98 3.22 20.87
CA ALA A 513 -3.57 2.98 20.53
C ALA A 513 -2.58 3.87 21.32
N GLN A 514 -3.00 5.06 21.80
CA GLN A 514 -2.15 6.07 22.45
C GLN A 514 -2.51 6.30 23.94
N HIS A 515 -3.78 6.21 24.35
CA HIS A 515 -4.21 6.34 25.75
C HIS A 515 -4.11 5.00 26.51
N SER A 516 -2.87 4.59 26.79
CA SER A 516 -2.55 3.61 27.84
C SER A 516 -2.50 4.22 29.25
N ALA A 517 -3.22 5.30 29.53
CA ALA A 517 -3.35 5.83 30.88
C ALA A 517 -4.74 6.42 31.13
N VAL A 518 -5.32 5.98 32.25
CA VAL A 518 -6.53 6.51 32.92
C VAL A 518 -7.86 5.77 32.62
N LYS A 519 -8.61 5.66 33.72
CA LYS A 519 -9.53 4.61 34.18
C LYS A 519 -10.99 4.77 33.72
N ASP A 520 -11.68 3.64 33.85
CA ASP A 520 -13.13 3.42 34.04
C ASP A 520 -14.07 3.71 32.86
N ALA A 521 -14.52 2.64 32.20
CA ALA A 521 -15.81 2.00 32.51
C ALA A 521 -16.15 0.93 31.46
N SER A 522 -16.63 -0.19 31.96
CA SER A 522 -17.02 -1.41 31.27
C SER A 522 -18.25 -1.25 30.37
N GLY A 523 -18.25 -1.99 29.25
CA GLY A 523 -19.47 -2.53 28.62
C GLY A 523 -19.94 -1.79 27.37
N MET A 524 -19.34 -2.07 26.21
CA MET A 524 -20.00 -2.01 24.88
C MET A 524 -19.03 -2.55 23.82
N ALA A 525 -18.91 -3.87 23.74
CA ALA A 525 -18.48 -4.55 22.52
C ALA A 525 -19.73 -5.02 21.76
N ILE A 526 -20.57 -4.08 21.36
CA ILE A 526 -21.73 -4.36 20.49
C ILE A 526 -21.69 -3.34 19.35
N ASP A 527 -21.40 -3.86 18.17
CA ASP A 527 -21.72 -3.34 16.84
C ASP A 527 -21.76 -1.82 16.63
N ALA A 528 -20.60 -1.15 16.66
CA ALA A 528 -20.43 0.27 16.29
C ALA A 528 -20.68 0.57 14.79
N GLY A 529 -21.00 -0.46 13.97
CA GLY A 529 -21.50 -0.28 12.62
C GLY A 529 -22.98 0.11 12.56
N SER A 530 -23.77 -0.38 13.54
CA SER A 530 -25.22 -0.17 13.63
C SER A 530 -25.56 1.21 14.20
N ALA A 531 -24.94 1.60 15.33
CA ALA A 531 -25.21 2.89 16.00
C ALA A 531 -24.86 4.11 15.12
N ALA A 532 -23.77 4.00 14.34
CA ALA A 532 -23.32 5.04 13.41
C ALA A 532 -24.30 5.25 12.23
N MET A 533 -25.01 4.18 11.81
CA MET A 533 -26.07 4.27 10.80
C MET A 533 -27.36 4.84 11.40
N GLU A 534 -27.64 4.58 12.68
CA GLU A 534 -28.77 5.15 13.43
C GLU A 534 -28.61 6.67 13.62
N GLU A 535 -27.40 7.12 13.93
CA GLU A 535 -27.06 8.55 14.10
C GLU A 535 -27.10 9.30 12.75
N LEU A 536 -26.61 8.68 11.67
CA LEU A 536 -26.78 9.18 10.30
C LEU A 536 -28.26 9.30 9.90
N ARG A 537 -29.11 8.31 10.25
CA ARG A 537 -30.57 8.41 10.05
C ARG A 537 -31.19 9.56 10.85
N GLY A 538 -30.71 9.81 12.07
CA GLY A 538 -31.16 10.91 12.91
C GLY A 538 -30.79 12.30 12.37
N ILE A 539 -29.63 12.42 11.70
CA ILE A 539 -29.21 13.65 11.01
C ILE A 539 -30.00 13.86 9.72
N ILE A 540 -30.20 12.79 8.93
CA ILE A 540 -30.96 12.86 7.68
C ILE A 540 -32.45 13.18 7.95
N ALA A 541 -33.03 12.72 9.06
CA ALA A 541 -34.40 13.05 9.44
C ALA A 541 -34.60 14.49 9.94
N LYS A 542 -33.53 15.26 10.17
CA LYS A 542 -33.55 16.63 10.72
C LYS A 542 -33.14 17.72 9.72
N ALA A 543 -32.78 17.36 8.49
CA ALA A 543 -32.40 18.26 7.40
C ALA A 543 -33.40 18.14 6.24
#